data_AF-A0A6A0IJ87-F1
#
_entry.id   AF-A0A6A0IJ87-F1
#
_cell.length_a   1.000
_cell.length_b   1.000
_cell.length_c   1.000
_cell.angle_alpha   90.00
_cell.angle_beta   90.00
_cell.angle_gamma   90.00
#
_symmetry.space_group_name_H-M   'P 1'
#
loop_
_entity.id
_entity.type
_entity.pdbx_description
1 polymer ?
#
loop_
_entity_poly.entity_id
_entity_poly.type
_entity_poly.pdbx_seq_one_letter_code
_entity_poly.pdbx_strand_id
1 'polypeptide(L)'
;MTPLDYARRYWKLQVPMGTGPDATVQTVKIHQYRLVNMTGGASPSLTAKDRLLGEAKKALLKDKTVEVQVVLSRDPGQRQSFIFTQWSDLAVILLRPFIGKGSPEEVQVALQLAVRYGLTSEANLQQYADDSRIGLDCNGFVGNYLRQRNDGSLKWYGMSSDTTSSSSRIRDLLQKEGRQVKKVDELTPEGIYMMGLVDGSGEVVNTSVPAGHVTITEPFTLGSSYLPGVAAAAAAVPPVVGPARAGIGVASYLLNHVARAVPGSAPTLQVVESTGAKNNGLVSSTYGLQPPTAKGVFTVQRGLGMGQMKVKIFRLT
;
A
#
# COMPACT_ATOMS: atom_id res chain seq x y z
N MET A 1 9.03 8.57 2.41
CA MET A 1 8.59 7.60 1.38
C MET A 1 7.18 7.97 0.95
N THR A 2 6.93 8.09 -0.36
CA THR A 2 5.59 8.39 -0.88
C THR A 2 4.73 7.12 -1.03
N PRO A 3 3.41 7.22 -1.19
CA PRO A 3 2.56 6.05 -1.44
C PRO A 3 2.94 5.26 -2.70
N LEU A 4 3.25 5.93 -3.81
CA LEU A 4 3.75 5.27 -5.03
C LEU A 4 5.08 4.59 -4.78
N ASP A 5 5.95 5.22 -3.98
CA ASP A 5 7.22 4.63 -3.62
C ASP A 5 7.08 3.36 -2.80
N TYR A 6 6.08 3.31 -1.92
CA TYR A 6 5.73 2.12 -1.14
C TYR A 6 5.07 1.04 -1.99
N ALA A 7 4.17 1.41 -2.91
CA ALA A 7 3.56 0.46 -3.85
C ALA A 7 4.59 -0.24 -4.73
N ARG A 8 5.65 0.47 -5.15
CA ARG A 8 6.79 -0.12 -5.87
C ARG A 8 7.49 -1.24 -5.09
N ARG A 9 7.44 -1.25 -3.74
CA ARG A 9 7.98 -2.35 -2.93
C ARG A 9 7.18 -3.64 -3.11
N TYR A 10 5.88 -3.56 -3.39
CA TYR A 10 5.07 -4.72 -3.75
C TYR A 10 5.27 -5.13 -5.22
N TRP A 11 5.33 -4.15 -6.13
CA TRP A 11 5.49 -4.47 -7.57
C TRP A 11 6.87 -5.04 -7.93
N LYS A 12 7.90 -4.74 -7.13
CA LYS A 12 9.27 -5.21 -7.31
C LYS A 12 9.78 -5.87 -6.03
N LEU A 13 8.94 -6.68 -5.39
CA LEU A 13 9.25 -7.29 -4.11
C LEU A 13 10.50 -8.16 -4.24
N GLN A 14 11.55 -7.80 -3.51
CA GLN A 14 12.79 -8.55 -3.44
C GLN A 14 12.64 -9.60 -2.34
N VAL A 15 12.68 -10.88 -2.70
CA VAL A 15 12.56 -12.00 -1.76
C VAL A 15 13.90 -12.72 -1.68
N PRO A 16 14.64 -12.63 -0.55
CA PRO A 16 15.84 -13.42 -0.33
C PRO A 16 15.53 -14.92 -0.35
N MET A 17 16.37 -15.74 -0.96
CA MET A 17 16.25 -17.20 -0.99
C MET A 17 17.43 -17.83 -0.25
N GLY A 18 17.13 -18.53 0.83
CA GLY A 18 18.12 -19.14 1.71
C GLY A 18 18.41 -18.30 2.96
N THR A 19 19.57 -18.56 3.57
CA THR A 19 20.07 -17.91 4.78
C THR A 19 21.48 -17.40 4.54
N GLY A 20 21.86 -16.28 5.15
CA GLY A 20 23.20 -15.70 5.03
C GLY A 20 23.31 -14.54 4.03
N PRO A 21 24.48 -13.88 3.97
CA PRO A 21 24.68 -12.69 3.13
C PRO A 21 24.60 -12.99 1.62
N ASP A 22 24.93 -14.22 1.22
CA ASP A 22 24.99 -14.64 -0.19
C ASP A 22 23.67 -15.22 -0.72
N ALA A 23 22.59 -15.15 0.07
CA ALA A 23 21.27 -15.59 -0.38
C ALA A 23 20.89 -14.88 -1.69
N THR A 24 20.44 -15.67 -2.68
CA THR A 24 19.96 -15.12 -3.96
C THR A 24 18.69 -14.31 -3.72
N VAL A 25 18.32 -13.44 -4.65
CA VAL A 25 17.11 -12.61 -4.53
C VAL A 25 16.24 -12.82 -5.75
N GLN A 26 15.00 -13.21 -5.51
CA GLN A 26 13.97 -13.30 -6.55
C GLN A 26 13.11 -12.05 -6.52
N THR A 27 12.78 -11.50 -7.69
CA THR A 27 11.83 -10.39 -7.80
C THR A 27 10.44 -10.94 -8.08
N VAL A 28 9.50 -10.64 -7.19
CA VAL A 28 8.09 -11.04 -7.30
C VAL A 28 7.22 -9.79 -7.34
N LYS A 29 6.18 -9.78 -8.18
CA LYS A 29 5.19 -8.71 -8.24
C LYS A 29 3.95 -9.12 -7.45
N ILE A 30 3.70 -8.41 -6.35
CA ILE A 30 2.47 -8.52 -5.59
C ILE A 30 1.53 -7.40 -6.02
N HIS A 31 0.41 -7.77 -6.63
CA HIS A 31 -0.54 -6.78 -7.10
C HIS A 31 -1.98 -7.21 -6.99
N GLN A 32 -2.33 -8.47 -6.74
CA GLN A 32 -3.72 -8.89 -6.77
C GLN A 32 -4.53 -8.27 -5.61
N TYR A 33 -5.79 -7.93 -5.86
CA TYR A 33 -6.69 -7.50 -4.80
C TYR A 33 -7.13 -8.72 -3.99
N ARG A 34 -7.07 -8.61 -2.66
CA ARG A 34 -7.40 -9.71 -1.76
C ARG A 34 -8.24 -9.26 -0.59
N LEU A 35 -9.56 -9.23 -0.76
CA LEU A 35 -10.50 -9.04 0.35
C LEU A 35 -10.97 -10.41 0.86
N VAL A 36 -10.64 -10.73 2.11
CA VAL A 36 -11.17 -11.91 2.80
C VAL A 36 -12.03 -11.45 3.96
N ASN A 37 -13.32 -11.73 3.91
CA ASN A 37 -14.19 -11.43 5.03
C ASN A 37 -13.96 -12.46 6.15
N MET A 38 -13.29 -12.04 7.23
CA MET A 38 -13.09 -12.87 8.42
C MET A 38 -14.29 -12.88 9.39
N THR A 39 -15.33 -12.07 9.16
CA THR A 39 -16.46 -11.93 10.09
C THR A 39 -17.45 -13.11 10.09
N GLY A 40 -17.27 -14.11 9.21
CA GLY A 40 -18.17 -15.26 9.05
C GLY A 40 -17.67 -16.60 9.62
N GLY A 41 -16.62 -16.63 10.45
CA GLY A 41 -16.20 -17.85 11.16
C GLY A 41 -15.41 -18.89 10.34
N ALA A 42 -15.32 -18.76 9.02
CA ALA A 42 -14.38 -19.51 8.20
C ALA A 42 -13.80 -18.59 7.12
N SER A 43 -12.50 -18.28 7.22
CA SER A 43 -11.76 -17.90 6.02
C SER A 43 -11.92 -19.05 5.04
N PRO A 44 -12.36 -18.86 3.78
CA PRO A 44 -12.37 -19.96 2.82
C PRO A 44 -10.98 -20.58 2.86
N SER A 45 -10.92 -21.89 3.17
CA SER A 45 -9.65 -22.60 3.26
C SER A 45 -8.88 -22.29 1.98
N LEU A 46 -7.78 -21.57 2.16
CA LEU A 46 -6.83 -21.35 1.11
C LEU A 46 -5.84 -22.45 1.30
N THR A 47 -5.95 -23.51 0.49
CA THR A 47 -5.10 -24.70 0.59
C THR A 47 -3.62 -24.32 0.71
N ALA A 48 -3.16 -23.32 -0.04
CA ALA A 48 -1.79 -22.81 0.05
C ALA A 48 -1.45 -22.23 1.45
N LYS A 49 -2.33 -21.40 2.01
CA LYS A 49 -2.18 -20.82 3.35
C LYS A 49 -2.16 -21.91 4.42
N ASP A 50 -3.11 -22.85 4.37
CA ASP A 50 -3.21 -23.93 5.37
C ASP A 50 -2.00 -24.87 5.30
N ARG A 51 -1.52 -25.20 4.09
CA ARG A 51 -0.29 -25.99 3.89
C ARG A 51 0.94 -25.25 4.44
N LEU A 52 1.10 -23.97 4.11
CA LEU A 52 2.24 -23.17 4.59
C LEU A 52 2.27 -23.06 6.12
N LEU A 53 1.13 -22.73 6.73
CA LEU A 53 1.01 -22.68 8.19
C LEU A 53 1.31 -24.05 8.82
N GLY A 54 0.81 -25.13 8.21
CA GLY A 54 1.07 -26.50 8.66
C GLY A 54 2.56 -26.84 8.68
N GLU A 55 3.27 -26.62 7.58
CA GLU A 55 4.70 -26.89 7.48
C GLU A 55 5.54 -25.98 8.38
N ALA A 56 5.21 -24.69 8.44
CA ALA A 56 5.88 -23.75 9.34
C ALA A 56 5.74 -24.15 10.81
N LYS A 57 4.55 -24.59 11.23
CA LYS A 57 4.30 -25.07 12.59
C LYS A 57 5.11 -26.34 12.89
N LYS A 58 5.13 -27.31 11.96
CA LYS A 58 5.94 -28.54 12.10
C LYS A 58 7.42 -28.21 12.27
N ALA A 59 7.96 -27.34 11.42
CA ALA A 59 9.36 -26.91 11.48
C ALA A 59 9.68 -26.21 12.82
N LEU A 60 8.85 -25.25 13.23
CA LEU A 60 9.08 -24.54 14.49
C LEU A 60 9.00 -25.48 15.72
N LEU A 61 8.08 -26.45 15.74
CA LEU A 61 7.99 -27.42 16.83
C LEU A 61 9.20 -28.35 16.90
N LYS A 62 9.73 -28.73 15.73
CA LYS A 62 10.90 -29.61 15.60
C LYS A 62 12.19 -28.87 15.97
N ASP A 63 12.45 -27.76 15.30
CA ASP A 63 13.75 -27.06 15.34
C ASP A 63 13.79 -25.95 16.41
N LYS A 64 12.65 -25.67 17.07
CA LYS A 64 12.44 -24.61 18.08
C LYS A 64 12.56 -23.18 17.56
N THR A 65 13.11 -22.99 16.36
CA THR A 65 13.25 -21.70 15.72
C THR A 65 12.94 -21.77 14.23
N VAL A 66 12.58 -20.63 13.64
CA VAL A 66 12.51 -20.43 12.18
C VAL A 66 13.22 -19.12 11.85
N GLU A 67 14.37 -19.19 11.18
CA GLU A 67 15.10 -18.01 10.72
C GLU A 67 14.67 -17.61 9.30
N VAL A 68 14.51 -16.31 9.04
CA VAL A 68 14.24 -15.74 7.71
C VAL A 68 15.06 -14.48 7.48
N GLN A 69 15.12 -14.01 6.24
CA GLN A 69 15.71 -12.72 5.91
C GLN A 69 14.70 -11.80 5.24
N VAL A 70 14.74 -10.51 5.56
CA VAL A 70 13.89 -9.52 4.89
C VAL A 70 14.70 -8.35 4.35
N VAL A 71 14.31 -7.86 3.18
CA VAL A 71 14.78 -6.63 2.57
C VAL A 71 13.87 -5.49 3.02
N LEU A 72 14.41 -4.61 3.85
CA LEU A 72 13.66 -3.54 4.52
C LEU A 72 13.48 -2.30 3.65
N SER A 73 14.42 -2.05 2.73
CA SER A 73 14.41 -0.87 1.89
C SER A 73 14.32 -1.25 0.41
N ARG A 74 14.66 -0.31 -0.47
CA ARG A 74 14.82 -0.60 -1.90
C ARG A 74 16.17 -1.23 -2.23
N ASP A 75 17.08 -1.19 -1.28
CA ASP A 75 18.42 -1.72 -1.43
C ASP A 75 18.43 -3.20 -1.02
N PRO A 76 18.61 -4.15 -1.96
CA PRO A 76 18.68 -5.57 -1.65
C PRO A 76 19.86 -5.94 -0.74
N GLY A 77 20.87 -5.06 -0.60
CA GLY A 77 21.98 -5.21 0.33
C GLY A 77 21.58 -4.96 1.79
N GLN A 78 20.47 -4.24 2.04
CA GLN A 78 19.97 -4.00 3.40
C GLN A 78 19.01 -5.10 3.84
N ARG A 79 19.62 -6.22 4.24
CA ARG A 79 18.90 -7.39 4.75
C ARG A 79 18.92 -7.44 6.27
N GLN A 80 17.84 -7.93 6.85
CA GLN A 80 17.75 -8.23 8.27
C GLN A 80 17.37 -9.69 8.46
N SER A 81 18.21 -10.44 9.19
CA SER A 81 17.83 -11.75 9.71
C SER A 81 16.84 -11.60 10.85
N PHE A 82 15.85 -12.49 10.90
CA PHE A 82 14.86 -12.53 11.95
C PHE A 82 14.59 -13.97 12.36
N ILE A 83 14.51 -14.23 13.66
CA ILE A 83 14.30 -15.57 14.22
C ILE A 83 12.98 -15.60 14.96
N PHE A 84 12.06 -16.43 14.48
CA PHE A 84 10.82 -16.73 15.19
C PHE A 84 11.06 -17.87 16.17
N THR A 85 10.67 -17.66 17.42
CA THR A 85 10.68 -18.68 18.49
C THR A 85 9.28 -19.05 18.97
N GLN A 86 8.26 -18.26 18.59
CA GLN A 86 6.87 -18.44 19.00
C GLN A 86 5.96 -18.64 17.81
N TRP A 87 5.05 -19.62 17.92
CA TRP A 87 4.10 -19.93 16.85
C TRP A 87 3.10 -18.80 16.61
N SER A 88 2.63 -18.14 17.68
CA SER A 88 1.70 -17.01 17.60
C SER A 88 2.22 -15.94 16.64
N ASP A 89 3.50 -15.61 16.77
CA ASP A 89 4.11 -14.53 16.01
C ASP A 89 4.30 -14.92 14.54
N LEU A 90 4.86 -16.11 14.30
CA LEU A 90 5.05 -16.63 12.95
C LEU A 90 3.72 -16.80 12.21
N ALA A 91 2.69 -17.33 12.88
CA ALA A 91 1.38 -17.57 12.29
C ALA A 91 0.71 -16.27 11.79
N VAL A 92 0.79 -15.18 12.56
CA VAL A 92 0.23 -13.89 12.17
C VAL A 92 0.94 -13.34 10.92
N ILE A 93 2.28 -13.39 10.90
CA ILE A 93 3.08 -12.93 9.75
C ILE A 93 2.73 -13.73 8.49
N LEU A 94 2.59 -15.06 8.60
CA LEU A 94 2.26 -15.91 7.47
C LEU A 94 0.81 -15.78 7.00
N LEU A 95 -0.13 -15.46 7.90
CA LEU A 95 -1.55 -15.32 7.56
C LEU A 95 -1.83 -14.05 6.74
N ARG A 96 -1.25 -12.92 7.16
CA ARG A 96 -1.59 -11.58 6.65
C ARG A 96 -1.51 -11.43 5.12
N PRO A 97 -0.49 -11.96 4.42
CA PRO A 97 -0.44 -11.97 2.94
C PRO A 97 -1.66 -12.57 2.26
N PHE A 98 -2.24 -13.63 2.83
CA PHE A 98 -3.37 -14.36 2.23
C PHE A 98 -4.74 -13.71 2.49
N ILE A 99 -4.80 -12.76 3.43
CA ILE A 99 -6.02 -12.01 3.77
C ILE A 99 -5.94 -10.54 3.34
N GLY A 100 -4.95 -10.17 2.52
CA GLY A 100 -4.82 -8.82 1.99
C GLY A 100 -4.14 -7.82 2.91
N LYS A 101 -3.53 -8.28 4.03
CA LYS A 101 -2.97 -7.43 5.09
C LYS A 101 -1.44 -7.46 5.16
N GLY A 102 -0.81 -8.31 4.36
CA GLY A 102 0.64 -8.53 4.36
C GLY A 102 1.42 -7.28 3.98
N SER A 103 2.38 -6.84 4.81
CA SER A 103 3.41 -5.87 4.40
C SER A 103 4.41 -6.50 3.42
N PRO A 104 5.26 -5.73 2.73
CA PRO A 104 6.29 -6.29 1.87
C PRO A 104 7.15 -7.34 2.59
N GLU A 105 7.54 -7.08 3.83
CA GLU A 105 8.36 -7.99 4.65
C GLU A 105 7.59 -9.27 5.01
N GLU A 106 6.33 -9.14 5.43
CA GLU A 106 5.47 -10.29 5.75
C GLU A 106 5.27 -11.19 4.51
N VAL A 107 5.14 -10.60 3.32
CA VAL A 107 5.06 -11.36 2.07
C VAL A 107 6.39 -12.05 1.74
N GLN A 108 7.52 -11.38 1.95
CA GLN A 108 8.84 -12.00 1.76
C GLN A 108 9.00 -13.25 2.63
N VAL A 109 8.57 -13.18 3.90
CA VAL A 109 8.62 -14.31 4.84
C VAL A 109 7.76 -15.48 4.34
N ALA A 110 6.52 -15.20 3.93
CA ALA A 110 5.63 -16.24 3.42
C ALA A 110 6.18 -16.94 2.17
N LEU A 111 6.77 -16.17 1.25
CA LEU A 111 7.34 -16.71 0.00
C LEU A 111 8.64 -17.50 0.25
N GLN A 112 9.52 -17.02 1.12
CA GLN A 112 10.71 -17.76 1.56
C GLN A 112 10.36 -19.14 2.11
N LEU A 113 9.39 -19.18 3.04
CA LEU A 113 9.01 -20.41 3.69
C LEU A 113 8.26 -21.36 2.74
N ALA A 114 7.51 -20.83 1.77
CA ALA A 114 6.89 -21.65 0.73
C ALA A 114 7.94 -22.41 -0.11
N VAL A 115 9.04 -21.75 -0.48
CA VAL A 115 10.18 -22.40 -1.16
C VAL A 115 10.86 -23.39 -0.23
N ARG A 116 11.21 -22.96 0.99
CA ARG A 116 11.92 -23.78 1.98
C ARG A 116 11.21 -25.10 2.31
N TYR A 117 9.88 -25.09 2.36
CA TYR A 117 9.07 -26.26 2.67
C TYR A 117 8.57 -27.01 1.42
N GLY A 118 9.12 -26.71 0.24
CA GLY A 118 8.80 -27.45 -1.00
C GLY A 118 7.36 -27.27 -1.49
N LEU A 119 6.68 -26.18 -1.10
CA LEU A 119 5.34 -25.85 -1.59
C LEU A 119 5.40 -25.18 -2.97
N THR A 120 6.54 -24.60 -3.31
CA THR A 120 6.89 -24.08 -4.63
C THR A 120 8.42 -24.14 -4.81
N SER A 121 8.91 -23.76 -5.99
CA SER A 121 10.33 -23.56 -6.28
C SER A 121 10.63 -22.07 -6.47
N GLU A 122 11.91 -21.68 -6.42
CA GLU A 122 12.31 -20.29 -6.74
C GLU A 122 11.82 -19.85 -8.13
N ALA A 123 11.91 -20.74 -9.12
CA ALA A 123 11.46 -20.47 -10.49
C ALA A 123 9.93 -20.26 -10.61
N ASN A 124 9.15 -20.88 -9.70
CA ASN A 124 7.68 -20.80 -9.71
C ASN A 124 7.13 -19.83 -8.65
N LEU A 125 7.98 -18.95 -8.10
CA LEU A 125 7.59 -18.11 -6.97
C LEU A 125 6.50 -17.08 -7.33
N GLN A 126 6.60 -16.47 -8.51
CA GLN A 126 5.55 -15.57 -9.02
C GLN A 126 4.23 -16.32 -9.19
N GLN A 127 4.25 -17.47 -9.87
CA GLN A 127 3.07 -18.31 -10.09
C GLN A 127 2.43 -18.72 -8.76
N TYR A 128 3.23 -19.11 -7.76
CA TYR A 128 2.73 -19.44 -6.43
C TYR A 128 2.05 -18.24 -5.75
N ALA A 129 2.63 -17.03 -5.84
CA ALA A 129 2.01 -15.83 -5.28
C ALA A 129 0.65 -15.54 -5.93
N ASP A 130 0.56 -15.70 -7.25
CA ASP A 130 -0.65 -15.47 -8.03
C ASP A 130 -1.74 -16.53 -7.76
N ASP A 131 -1.40 -17.81 -7.82
CA ASP A 131 -2.35 -18.93 -7.63
C ASP A 131 -2.83 -19.04 -6.19
N SER A 132 -1.94 -18.74 -5.24
CA SER A 132 -2.26 -18.74 -3.81
C SER A 132 -3.04 -17.50 -3.36
N ARG A 133 -3.28 -16.56 -4.29
CA ARG A 133 -4.00 -15.30 -4.05
C ARG A 133 -3.35 -14.46 -2.95
N ILE A 134 -2.02 -14.41 -2.92
CA ILE A 134 -1.30 -13.44 -2.09
C ILE A 134 -1.54 -12.06 -2.69
N GLY A 135 -1.99 -11.13 -1.85
CA GLY A 135 -2.40 -9.83 -2.36
C GLY A 135 -2.65 -8.81 -1.25
N LEU A 136 -3.36 -7.75 -1.62
CA LEU A 136 -3.67 -6.62 -0.75
C LEU A 136 -5.13 -6.25 -0.89
N ASP A 137 -5.82 -5.94 0.20
CA ASP A 137 -7.03 -5.13 0.11
C ASP A 137 -6.72 -3.64 0.26
N CYS A 138 -7.76 -2.81 0.16
CA CYS A 138 -7.63 -1.36 0.14
C CYS A 138 -6.99 -0.83 1.44
N ASN A 139 -7.52 -1.22 2.61
CA ASN A 139 -6.97 -0.80 3.90
C ASN A 139 -5.68 -1.54 4.26
N GLY A 140 -5.45 -2.75 3.75
CA GLY A 140 -4.18 -3.45 3.90
C GLY A 140 -3.03 -2.66 3.28
N PHE A 141 -3.21 -2.18 2.04
CA PHE A 141 -2.23 -1.29 1.42
C PHE A 141 -2.08 0.04 2.16
N VAL A 142 -3.17 0.81 2.31
CA VAL A 142 -3.13 2.15 2.92
C VAL A 142 -2.59 2.07 4.34
N GLY A 143 -3.03 1.09 5.11
CA GLY A 143 -2.57 0.90 6.47
C GLY A 143 -1.09 0.57 6.56
N ASN A 144 -0.62 -0.42 5.79
CA ASN A 144 0.80 -0.76 5.77
C ASN A 144 1.68 0.43 5.34
N TYR A 145 1.20 1.29 4.43
CA TYR A 145 1.86 2.55 4.10
C TYR A 145 1.93 3.51 5.30
N LEU A 146 0.81 3.76 5.98
CA LEU A 146 0.76 4.70 7.10
C LEU A 146 1.63 4.24 8.26
N ARG A 147 1.66 2.94 8.52
CA ARG A 147 2.57 2.31 9.49
C ARG A 147 4.02 2.64 9.15
N GLN A 148 4.43 2.35 7.91
CA GLN A 148 5.78 2.65 7.43
C GLN A 148 6.13 4.14 7.48
N ARG A 149 5.16 5.03 7.21
CA ARG A 149 5.32 6.48 7.26
C ARG A 149 5.53 6.96 8.71
N ASN A 150 4.67 6.54 9.62
CA ASN A 150 4.60 7.09 10.97
C ASN A 150 5.71 6.56 11.87
N ASP A 151 6.04 5.27 11.77
CA ASP A 151 7.02 4.67 12.67
C ASP A 151 8.45 5.09 12.35
N GLY A 152 8.69 5.58 11.12
CA GLY A 152 9.99 6.07 10.61
C GLY A 152 11.11 5.02 10.60
N SER A 153 10.94 3.94 11.35
CA SER A 153 11.83 2.82 11.53
C SER A 153 11.37 1.69 10.61
N LEU A 154 12.34 0.94 10.11
CA LEU A 154 12.11 -0.29 9.36
C LEU A 154 11.62 -1.44 10.29
N LYS A 155 10.96 -1.10 11.40
CA LYS A 155 10.34 -2.06 12.32
C LYS A 155 9.12 -2.65 11.63
N TRP A 156 9.34 -3.80 11.02
CA TRP A 156 8.29 -4.58 10.36
C TRP A 156 7.70 -5.65 11.29
N TYR A 157 8.35 -5.94 12.42
CA TYR A 157 8.00 -6.99 13.38
C TYR A 157 7.88 -6.46 14.82
N GLY A 158 7.10 -7.17 15.66
CA GLY A 158 7.07 -6.95 17.11
C GLY A 158 6.21 -5.78 17.55
N MET A 159 5.39 -5.22 16.65
CA MET A 159 4.37 -4.25 17.02
C MET A 159 3.16 -4.99 17.57
N SER A 160 2.67 -4.57 18.73
CA SER A 160 1.46 -5.12 19.32
C SER A 160 0.31 -5.05 18.32
N SER A 161 -0.65 -5.96 18.45
CA SER A 161 -1.91 -5.97 17.69
C SER A 161 -2.76 -4.70 17.85
N ASP A 162 -2.28 -3.69 18.58
CA ASP A 162 -2.97 -2.43 18.79
C ASP A 162 -2.99 -1.58 17.52
N THR A 163 -4.13 -1.67 16.82
CA THR A 163 -4.82 -0.56 16.13
C THR A 163 -4.11 0.19 15.00
N THR A 164 -2.87 -0.11 14.64
CA THR A 164 -2.19 0.56 13.53
C THR A 164 -2.46 -0.15 12.19
N SER A 165 -3.59 0.32 11.65
CA SER A 165 -3.82 0.79 10.28
C SER A 165 -4.27 -0.23 9.21
N SER A 166 -3.63 -1.38 9.08
CA SER A 166 -3.95 -2.32 7.97
C SER A 166 -5.22 -3.13 8.21
N SER A 167 -5.51 -3.45 9.47
CA SER A 167 -6.73 -4.16 9.89
C SER A 167 -7.82 -3.22 10.40
N SER A 168 -7.55 -1.91 10.50
CA SER A 168 -8.51 -0.93 10.98
C SER A 168 -9.70 -0.79 10.02
N ARG A 169 -10.87 -0.46 10.57
CA ARG A 169 -12.00 -0.02 9.74
C ARG A 169 -11.63 1.27 9.04
N ILE A 170 -12.18 1.49 7.85
CA ILE A 170 -11.81 2.63 6.99
C ILE A 170 -12.07 3.97 7.71
N ARG A 171 -13.22 4.15 8.36
CA ARG A 171 -13.54 5.38 9.10
C ARG A 171 -12.54 5.64 10.23
N ASP A 172 -12.21 4.60 11.00
CA ASP A 172 -11.32 4.72 12.15
C ASP A 172 -9.92 5.12 11.65
N LEU A 173 -9.48 4.54 10.52
CA LEU A 173 -8.25 4.91 9.84
C LEU A 173 -8.26 6.38 9.41
N LEU A 174 -9.31 6.83 8.73
CA LEU A 174 -9.44 8.19 8.23
C LEU A 174 -9.46 9.24 9.34
N GLN A 175 -10.19 8.95 10.42
CA GLN A 175 -10.34 9.87 11.56
C GLN A 175 -9.09 9.93 12.44
N LYS A 176 -8.40 8.81 12.61
CA LYS A 176 -7.16 8.75 13.42
C LYS A 176 -5.99 9.45 12.73
N GLU A 177 -5.87 9.27 11.41
CA GLU A 177 -4.64 9.61 10.68
C GLU A 177 -4.76 10.92 9.89
N GLY A 178 -5.94 11.54 9.83
CA GLY A 178 -6.12 12.73 9.00
C GLY A 178 -7.22 13.70 9.42
N ARG A 179 -7.08 14.93 8.91
CA ARG A 179 -8.05 16.01 9.04
C ARG A 179 -8.93 16.03 7.78
N GLN A 180 -10.25 16.01 7.94
CA GLN A 180 -11.16 16.10 6.79
C GLN A 180 -10.95 17.43 6.04
N VAL A 181 -10.80 17.31 4.72
CA VAL A 181 -10.82 18.40 3.74
C VAL A 181 -12.27 18.66 3.36
N LYS A 182 -12.74 19.90 3.47
CA LYS A 182 -14.14 20.26 3.15
C LYS A 182 -14.27 21.05 1.86
N LYS A 183 -13.21 21.72 1.43
CA LYS A 183 -13.15 22.55 0.21
C LYS A 183 -11.95 22.17 -0.66
N VAL A 184 -12.05 22.40 -1.96
CA VAL A 184 -10.94 22.13 -2.90
C VAL A 184 -9.73 22.98 -2.55
N ASP A 185 -9.92 24.23 -2.12
CA ASP A 185 -8.84 25.18 -1.81
C ASP A 185 -8.04 24.81 -0.54
N GLU A 186 -8.48 23.80 0.21
CA GLU A 186 -7.70 23.21 1.31
C GLU A 186 -6.69 22.16 0.83
N LEU A 187 -6.77 21.76 -0.45
CA LEU A 187 -5.80 20.89 -1.10
C LEU A 187 -4.55 21.70 -1.45
N THR A 188 -3.39 21.10 -1.22
CA THR A 188 -2.09 21.68 -1.51
C THR A 188 -1.25 20.67 -2.29
N PRO A 189 -0.32 21.11 -3.16
CA PRO A 189 0.49 20.21 -3.97
C PRO A 189 1.25 19.19 -3.12
N GLU A 190 1.85 19.60 -2.02
CA GLU A 190 2.65 18.74 -1.14
C GLU A 190 1.82 17.79 -0.25
N GLY A 191 0.50 17.96 -0.23
CA GLY A 191 -0.39 17.19 0.63
C GLY A 191 -0.51 15.73 0.22
N ILE A 192 -0.55 14.85 1.22
CA ILE A 192 -0.97 13.44 1.05
C ILE A 192 -2.36 13.32 1.64
N TYR A 193 -3.27 12.74 0.86
CA TYR A 193 -4.67 12.64 1.21
C TYR A 193 -5.14 11.20 1.13
N MET A 194 -5.95 10.79 2.09
CA MET A 194 -6.75 9.57 2.00
C MET A 194 -8.15 9.90 1.50
N MET A 195 -8.72 9.01 0.70
CA MET A 195 -10.10 9.15 0.21
C MET A 195 -10.91 7.94 0.65
N GLY A 196 -11.95 8.16 1.45
CA GLY A 196 -12.89 7.12 1.87
C GLY A 196 -14.17 7.18 1.06
N LEU A 197 -14.58 6.06 0.48
CA LEU A 197 -15.87 5.91 -0.18
C LEU A 197 -17.02 6.21 0.80
N VAL A 198 -18.02 6.97 0.35
CA VAL A 198 -19.21 7.27 1.14
C VAL A 198 -20.49 6.68 0.54
N ASP A 199 -21.48 6.44 1.39
CA ASP A 199 -22.82 6.01 1.00
C ASP A 199 -23.70 7.19 0.53
N GLY A 200 -24.97 6.91 0.25
CA GLY A 200 -25.96 7.91 -0.17
C GLY A 200 -26.22 9.02 0.86
N SER A 201 -25.93 8.79 2.15
CA SER A 201 -26.07 9.79 3.22
C SER A 201 -24.85 10.71 3.33
N GLY A 202 -23.74 10.32 2.68
CA GLY A 202 -22.45 10.98 2.76
C GLY A 202 -21.55 10.45 3.88
N GLU A 203 -21.89 9.31 4.48
CA GLU A 203 -21.09 8.68 5.53
C GLU A 203 -20.11 7.65 4.98
N VAL A 204 -18.92 7.55 5.61
CA VAL A 204 -17.88 6.61 5.17
C VAL A 204 -18.38 5.18 5.33
N VAL A 205 -18.32 4.43 4.22
CA VAL A 205 -18.71 3.02 4.16
C VAL A 205 -17.68 2.18 4.91
N ASN A 206 -18.13 1.54 5.98
CA ASN A 206 -17.30 0.75 6.90
C ASN A 206 -17.60 -0.75 6.86
N THR A 207 -18.59 -1.16 6.06
CA THR A 207 -19.09 -2.52 6.01
C THR A 207 -18.51 -3.27 4.82
N SER A 208 -18.69 -4.58 4.83
CA SER A 208 -18.36 -5.45 3.69
C SER A 208 -19.42 -5.39 2.58
N VAL A 209 -20.61 -4.86 2.87
CA VAL A 209 -21.74 -4.78 1.94
C VAL A 209 -22.52 -3.46 2.19
N PRO A 210 -22.59 -2.54 1.21
CA PRO A 210 -21.65 -2.45 0.10
C PRO A 210 -20.21 -2.36 0.62
N ALA A 211 -19.24 -2.95 -0.08
CA ALA A 211 -17.86 -2.92 0.38
C ALA A 211 -17.34 -1.49 0.39
N GLY A 212 -16.80 -1.05 1.53
CA GLY A 212 -16.07 0.21 1.61
C GLY A 212 -14.80 0.21 0.75
N HIS A 213 -14.27 1.39 0.48
CA HIS A 213 -13.01 1.55 -0.25
C HIS A 213 -12.21 2.72 0.30
N VAL A 214 -10.89 2.55 0.39
CA VAL A 214 -9.95 3.61 0.77
C VAL A 214 -8.78 3.66 -0.21
N THR A 215 -8.40 4.88 -0.58
CA THR A 215 -7.26 5.14 -1.47
C THR A 215 -6.37 6.23 -0.87
N ILE A 216 -5.18 6.40 -1.43
CA ILE A 216 -4.23 7.41 -0.96
C ILE A 216 -3.56 8.12 -2.14
N THR A 217 -3.39 9.44 -2.04
CA THR A 217 -2.83 10.27 -3.12
C THR A 217 -1.32 10.32 -3.09
N GLU A 218 -0.71 10.44 -4.26
CA GLU A 218 0.70 10.77 -4.39
C GLU A 218 0.90 12.29 -4.25
N PRO A 219 1.84 12.77 -3.42
CA PRO A 219 2.11 14.19 -3.29
C PRO A 219 2.70 14.78 -4.58
N PHE A 220 2.54 16.08 -4.74
CA PHE A 220 2.93 16.91 -5.89
C PHE A 220 2.29 16.50 -7.21
N THR A 221 1.11 15.86 -7.16
CA THR A 221 0.34 15.44 -8.34
C THR A 221 -0.98 16.21 -8.52
N LEU A 222 -1.24 17.20 -7.67
CA LEU A 222 -2.38 18.10 -7.82
C LEU A 222 -2.16 18.97 -9.08
N GLY A 223 -3.03 18.81 -10.07
CA GLY A 223 -2.93 19.50 -11.36
C GLY A 223 -2.77 21.03 -11.22
N SER A 224 -1.80 21.58 -11.93
CA SER A 224 -1.36 22.99 -11.80
C SER A 224 -2.37 24.05 -12.23
N SER A 225 -3.41 23.70 -13.02
CA SER A 225 -4.44 24.65 -13.45
C SER A 225 -5.33 25.16 -12.31
N TYR A 226 -5.31 24.52 -11.14
CA TYR A 226 -6.20 24.83 -10.03
C TYR A 226 -5.55 25.70 -8.93
N LEU A 227 -4.30 26.12 -9.09
CA LEU A 227 -3.64 26.94 -8.08
C LEU A 227 -3.66 28.43 -8.50
N PRO A 228 -4.57 29.26 -7.95
CA PRO A 228 -4.44 30.70 -8.11
C PRO A 228 -3.10 31.14 -7.51
N GLY A 229 -2.17 31.55 -8.37
CA GLY A 229 -0.87 32.12 -7.96
C GLY A 229 0.36 31.20 -8.05
N VAL A 230 0.24 29.88 -8.29
CA VAL A 230 1.41 28.97 -8.31
C VAL A 230 2.08 28.85 -9.67
N ALA A 231 1.39 29.22 -10.76
CA ALA A 231 2.00 29.32 -12.09
C ALA A 231 3.23 30.26 -12.11
N ALA A 232 3.28 31.25 -11.21
CA ALA A 232 4.43 32.14 -11.06
C ALA A 232 5.59 31.53 -10.26
N ALA A 233 5.33 30.63 -9.31
CA ALA A 233 6.36 30.06 -8.43
C ALA A 233 7.09 28.86 -9.07
N ALA A 234 6.41 28.04 -9.88
CA ALA A 234 7.04 26.93 -10.59
C ALA A 234 8.03 27.39 -11.68
N ALA A 235 7.86 28.60 -12.21
CA ALA A 235 8.80 29.23 -13.13
C ALA A 235 10.05 29.81 -12.44
N ALA A 236 10.06 29.89 -11.11
CA ALA A 236 11.10 30.55 -10.32
C ALA A 236 12.07 29.59 -9.62
N VAL A 237 11.99 28.27 -9.88
CA VAL A 237 12.99 27.32 -9.33
C VAL A 237 14.26 27.41 -10.18
N PRO A 238 15.37 27.97 -9.68
CA PRO A 238 16.61 28.03 -10.44
C PRO A 238 17.16 26.61 -10.67
N PRO A 239 17.88 26.36 -11.78
CA PRO A 239 18.55 25.09 -11.99
C PRO A 239 19.53 24.83 -10.84
N VAL A 240 19.38 23.67 -10.18
CA VAL A 240 20.32 23.23 -9.14
C VAL A 240 21.63 22.84 -9.82
N VAL A 241 22.62 23.75 -9.78
CA VAL A 241 24.01 23.48 -10.20
C VAL A 241 24.80 23.13 -8.94
N GLY A 242 24.99 21.84 -8.67
CA GLY A 242 25.81 21.36 -7.55
C GLY A 242 26.06 19.84 -7.64
N PRO A 243 27.21 19.35 -7.13
CA PRO A 243 27.61 17.97 -7.32
C PRO A 243 26.64 17.00 -6.62
N ALA A 244 26.22 15.99 -7.37
CA ALA A 244 25.21 15.02 -6.99
C ALA A 244 25.59 14.26 -5.71
N ARG A 245 24.89 14.55 -4.61
CA ARG A 245 24.66 13.54 -3.56
C ARG A 245 23.47 12.70 -4.00
N ALA A 246 23.58 11.38 -3.86
CA ALA A 246 22.59 10.37 -4.27
C ALA A 246 21.31 10.39 -3.41
N GLY A 247 20.60 11.51 -3.41
CA GLY A 247 19.18 11.60 -3.09
C GLY A 247 18.48 12.02 -4.37
N ILE A 248 17.49 11.24 -4.83
CA ILE A 248 16.67 11.61 -5.98
C ILE A 248 15.99 12.95 -5.64
N GLY A 249 16.54 14.03 -6.20
CA GLY A 249 16.16 15.39 -5.87
C GLY A 249 14.74 15.69 -6.32
N VAL A 250 13.98 16.35 -5.45
CA VAL A 250 12.60 16.84 -5.65
C VAL A 250 12.42 17.51 -7.04
N ALA A 251 13.46 18.14 -7.58
CA ALA A 251 13.47 18.77 -8.91
C ALA A 251 13.23 17.79 -10.08
N SER A 252 13.83 16.60 -10.06
CA SER A 252 13.61 15.59 -11.14
C SER A 252 12.21 14.97 -11.07
N TYR A 253 11.62 14.95 -9.87
CA TYR A 253 10.26 14.47 -9.64
C TYR A 253 9.23 15.45 -10.21
N LEU A 254 9.41 16.75 -9.93
CA LEU A 254 8.54 17.81 -10.45
C LEU A 254 8.54 17.87 -11.99
N LEU A 255 9.71 17.79 -12.64
CA LEU A 255 9.82 17.91 -14.09
C LEU A 255 9.08 16.81 -14.88
N ASN A 256 8.95 15.60 -14.32
CA ASN A 256 8.29 14.48 -14.98
C ASN A 256 6.76 14.43 -14.78
N HIS A 257 6.19 15.21 -13.87
CA HIS A 257 4.77 15.09 -13.47
C HIS A 257 3.93 16.35 -13.70
N VAL A 258 4.49 17.45 -14.21
CA VAL A 258 3.69 18.59 -14.66
C VAL A 258 3.13 18.30 -16.06
N ALA A 259 1.99 17.60 -16.12
CA ALA A 259 1.16 17.63 -17.32
C ALA A 259 0.72 19.08 -17.57
N ARG A 260 0.79 19.54 -18.83
CA ARG A 260 0.25 20.85 -19.23
C ARG A 260 -1.24 20.88 -18.93
N ALA A 261 -1.61 21.60 -17.89
CA ALA A 261 -3.00 21.70 -17.48
C ALA A 261 -3.78 22.59 -18.48
N VAL A 262 -5.00 22.18 -18.82
CA VAL A 262 -5.89 22.97 -19.67
C VAL A 262 -6.69 23.91 -18.75
N PRO A 263 -6.69 25.23 -18.99
CA PRO A 263 -7.51 26.17 -18.22
C PRO A 263 -8.97 25.71 -18.17
N GLY A 264 -9.56 25.69 -16.97
CA GLY A 264 -10.94 25.24 -16.74
C GLY A 264 -11.14 23.74 -16.54
N SER A 265 -10.09 22.90 -16.64
CA SER A 265 -10.21 21.48 -16.30
C SER A 265 -10.31 21.28 -14.78
N ALA A 266 -11.15 20.33 -14.35
CA ALA A 266 -11.22 19.87 -12.97
C ALA A 266 -9.82 19.49 -12.42
N PRO A 267 -9.51 19.78 -11.14
CA PRO A 267 -8.25 19.37 -10.53
C PRO A 267 -8.11 17.86 -10.62
N THR A 268 -6.88 17.40 -10.90
CA THR A 268 -6.57 15.97 -10.91
C THR A 268 -5.54 15.63 -9.86
N LEU A 269 -5.58 14.39 -9.38
CA LEU A 269 -4.63 13.83 -8.42
C LEU A 269 -4.21 12.44 -8.90
N GLN A 270 -2.95 12.09 -8.69
CA GLN A 270 -2.53 10.70 -8.81
C GLN A 270 -2.84 9.96 -7.51
N VAL A 271 -3.47 8.81 -7.64
CA VAL A 271 -3.96 7.99 -6.54
C VAL A 271 -3.35 6.60 -6.67
N VAL A 272 -2.96 6.03 -5.53
CA VAL A 272 -2.59 4.64 -5.41
C VAL A 272 -3.68 3.92 -4.63
N GLU A 273 -4.16 2.80 -5.18
CA GLU A 273 -5.25 2.03 -4.60
C GLU A 273 -5.06 0.54 -4.82
N SER A 274 -5.55 -0.28 -3.89
CA SER A 274 -5.81 -1.70 -4.14
C SER A 274 -7.30 -1.91 -4.31
N THR A 275 -7.76 -2.30 -5.50
CA THR A 275 -9.19 -2.33 -5.84
C THR A 275 -9.60 -3.65 -6.48
N GLY A 276 -10.77 -4.18 -6.10
CA GLY A 276 -11.40 -5.33 -6.77
C GLY A 276 -12.21 -4.97 -8.02
N ALA A 277 -12.13 -3.71 -8.48
CA ALA A 277 -12.83 -3.24 -9.68
C ALA A 277 -12.15 -3.73 -10.98
N LYS A 278 -12.58 -3.20 -12.14
CA LYS A 278 -12.12 -3.57 -13.49
C LYS A 278 -10.59 -3.74 -13.64
N ASN A 279 -9.81 -2.94 -12.93
CA ASN A 279 -8.36 -3.04 -12.84
C ASN A 279 -7.95 -3.74 -11.53
N ASN A 280 -8.29 -5.02 -11.42
CA ASN A 280 -8.15 -5.81 -10.20
C ASN A 280 -6.72 -5.76 -9.65
N GLY A 281 -6.54 -5.13 -8.49
CA GLY A 281 -5.27 -5.08 -7.78
C GLY A 281 -4.78 -3.70 -7.32
N LEU A 282 -3.49 -3.69 -6.92
CA LEU A 282 -2.71 -2.51 -6.57
C LEU A 282 -2.28 -1.77 -7.83
N VAL A 283 -2.84 -0.58 -8.03
CA VAL A 283 -2.65 0.25 -9.21
C VAL A 283 -2.38 1.71 -8.83
N SER A 284 -1.81 2.45 -9.78
CA SER A 284 -1.79 3.92 -9.75
C SER A 284 -2.70 4.46 -10.84
N SER A 285 -3.52 5.45 -10.53
CA SER A 285 -4.53 6.00 -11.42
C SER A 285 -4.72 7.50 -11.18
N THR A 286 -5.10 8.23 -12.23
CA THR A 286 -5.45 9.66 -12.11
C THR A 286 -6.93 9.81 -11.79
N TYR A 287 -7.23 10.63 -10.79
CA TYR A 287 -8.59 10.94 -10.34
C TYR A 287 -8.88 12.41 -10.65
N GLY A 288 -10.02 12.69 -11.28
CA GLY A 288 -10.53 14.04 -11.45
C GLY A 288 -11.48 14.41 -10.31
N LEU A 289 -11.30 15.58 -9.71
CA LEU A 289 -12.08 16.08 -8.57
C LEU A 289 -13.16 17.05 -9.03
N GLN A 290 -14.40 16.81 -8.60
CA GLN A 290 -15.47 17.82 -8.69
C GLN A 290 -15.57 18.60 -7.37
N PRO A 291 -16.16 19.82 -7.38
CA PRO A 291 -16.42 20.57 -6.17
C PRO A 291 -17.21 19.75 -5.13
N PRO A 292 -16.88 19.87 -3.83
CA PRO A 292 -17.57 19.12 -2.80
C PRO A 292 -18.96 19.69 -2.51
N THR A 293 -19.84 18.84 -1.98
CA THR A 293 -21.09 19.26 -1.34
C THR A 293 -20.82 20.06 -0.05
N ALA A 294 -21.85 20.71 0.51
CA ALA A 294 -21.76 21.39 1.81
C ALA A 294 -21.29 20.47 2.97
N LYS A 295 -21.46 19.15 2.84
CA LYS A 295 -20.99 18.15 3.82
C LYS A 295 -19.51 17.73 3.62
N GLY A 296 -18.80 18.35 2.67
CA GLY A 296 -17.42 17.98 2.32
C GLY A 296 -17.32 16.63 1.60
N VAL A 297 -18.36 16.25 0.86
CA VAL A 297 -18.36 15.04 0.01
C VAL A 297 -17.99 15.44 -1.41
N PHE A 298 -16.90 14.89 -1.93
CA PHE A 298 -16.40 15.11 -3.28
C PHE A 298 -16.93 14.01 -4.20
N THR A 299 -17.27 14.38 -5.43
CA THR A 299 -17.40 13.40 -6.52
C THR A 299 -16.04 13.31 -7.21
N VAL A 300 -15.50 12.09 -7.33
CA VAL A 300 -14.26 11.85 -8.07
C VAL A 300 -14.51 10.96 -9.27
N GLN A 301 -13.98 11.38 -10.42
CA GLN A 301 -13.94 10.60 -11.64
C GLN A 301 -12.69 9.72 -11.60
N ARG A 302 -12.87 8.41 -11.48
CA ARG A 302 -11.77 7.45 -11.54
C ARG A 302 -11.32 7.31 -13.00
N GLY A 303 -10.01 7.26 -13.24
CA GLY A 303 -9.44 7.19 -14.58
C GLY A 303 -9.96 6.05 -15.46
N LEU A 304 -9.80 6.20 -16.79
CA LEU A 304 -10.01 5.18 -17.84
C LEU A 304 -11.31 4.37 -17.72
N GLY A 305 -12.42 5.02 -17.38
CA GLY A 305 -13.75 4.40 -17.39
C GLY A 305 -14.10 3.60 -16.13
N MET A 306 -13.43 3.84 -15.01
CA MET A 306 -13.77 3.23 -13.71
C MET A 306 -14.94 3.92 -12.97
N GLY A 307 -15.69 4.78 -13.67
CA GLY A 307 -16.89 5.46 -13.16
C GLY A 307 -16.60 6.60 -12.18
N GLN A 308 -17.68 7.13 -11.59
CA GLN A 308 -17.63 8.12 -10.54
C GLN A 308 -17.79 7.45 -9.17
N MET A 309 -17.13 8.00 -8.15
CA MET A 309 -17.37 7.63 -6.76
C MET A 309 -17.51 8.89 -5.91
N LYS A 310 -18.29 8.79 -4.82
CA LYS A 310 -18.38 9.85 -3.81
C LYS A 310 -17.43 9.54 -2.68
N VAL A 311 -16.62 10.52 -2.26
CA VAL A 311 -15.61 10.35 -1.22
C VAL A 311 -15.62 11.49 -0.22
N LYS A 312 -15.19 11.19 1.01
CA LYS A 312 -14.63 12.20 1.93
C LYS A 312 -13.11 12.12 1.84
N ILE A 313 -12.48 13.30 1.74
CA ILE A 313 -11.02 13.43 1.63
C ILE A 313 -10.45 13.84 2.99
N PHE A 314 -9.37 13.21 3.41
CA PHE A 314 -8.68 13.48 4.67
C PHE A 314 -7.21 13.77 4.40
N ARG A 315 -6.70 14.93 4.79
CA ARG A 315 -5.28 15.28 4.72
C ARG A 315 -4.55 14.57 5.85
N LEU A 316 -3.50 13.83 5.52
CA LEU A 316 -2.63 13.25 6.54
C LEU A 316 -1.97 14.34 7.37
N THR A 317 -1.99 14.18 8.69
CA THR A 317 -1.28 15.04 9.65
C THR A 317 0.15 14.58 9.88
#